data_AF-A0A1F7J990-F1
#
_entry.id   AF-A0A1F7J990-F1
#
_cell.length_a   1.000
_cell.length_b   1.000
_cell.length_c   1.000
_cell.angle_alpha   90.00
_cell.angle_beta   90.00
_cell.angle_gamma   90.00
#
_symmetry.space_group_name_H-M   'P 1'
#
loop_
_entity.id
_entity.type
_entity.pdbx_description
1 polymer ?
#
loop_
_entity_poly.entity_id
_entity_poly.type
_entity_poly.pdbx_seq_one_letter_code
_entity_poly.pdbx_strand_id
1 'polypeptide(L)'
;MNKEYFAFDKNLNLKKSGAIRHKKKTKRENYFSLAKYFNIGYYLVTPLIIGVFLGFFLRGVTRIEGFVVGGIIAGAVGTFYNLFKLTKE
;
A
#
# COMPACT_ATOMS: atom_id res chain seq x y z
N MET A 1 -12.25 35.76 -31.62
CA MET A 1 -11.48 34.97 -32.60
C MET A 1 -11.62 33.50 -32.24
N ASN A 2 -12.40 32.73 -33.01
CA ASN A 2 -12.59 31.30 -32.76
C ASN A 2 -11.35 30.53 -33.23
N LYS A 3 -10.73 29.76 -32.33
CA LYS A 3 -9.62 28.87 -32.69
C LYS A 3 -10.22 27.56 -33.21
N GLU A 4 -10.01 27.27 -34.48
CA GLU A 4 -10.35 25.96 -35.06
C GLU A 4 -9.23 24.96 -34.75
N TYR A 5 -9.59 23.77 -34.28
CA TYR A 5 -8.64 22.71 -33.94
C TYR A 5 -8.75 21.58 -34.97
N PHE A 6 -7.61 21.08 -35.43
CA PHE A 6 -7.51 19.98 -36.39
C PHE A 6 -6.76 18.82 -35.76
N ALA A 7 -7.17 17.58 -36.09
CA ALA A 7 -6.49 16.37 -35.65
C ALA A 7 -6.37 15.38 -36.81
N PHE A 8 -5.31 14.58 -36.79
CA PHE A 8 -5.11 13.49 -37.74
C PHE A 8 -5.83 12.23 -37.25
N ASP A 9 -6.52 11.54 -38.15
CA ASP A 9 -7.07 10.21 -37.88
C ASP A 9 -6.02 9.10 -38.09
N LYS A 10 -6.40 7.84 -37.80
CA LYS A 10 -5.51 6.67 -37.94
C LYS A 10 -5.03 6.44 -39.38
N ASN A 11 -5.71 7.03 -40.36
CA ASN A 11 -5.39 6.94 -41.77
C ASN A 11 -4.67 8.22 -42.24
N LEU A 12 -4.16 9.04 -41.31
CA LEU A 12 -3.44 10.29 -41.55
C LEU A 12 -4.27 11.38 -42.26
N ASN A 13 -5.61 11.29 -42.23
CA ASN A 13 -6.45 12.35 -42.78
C ASN A 13 -6.69 13.45 -41.75
N LEU A 14 -6.65 14.70 -42.21
CA LEU A 14 -6.90 15.88 -41.39
C LEU A 14 -8.40 16.07 -41.21
N LYS A 15 -8.89 15.93 -39.98
CA LYS A 15 -10.31 16.15 -39.64
C LYS A 15 -10.45 17.36 -38.72
N LYS A 16 -11.45 18.22 -39.00
CA LYS A 16 -11.86 19.30 -38.07
C LYS A 16 -12.28 18.64 -36.77
N SER A 17 -11.49 18.87 -35.72
CA SER A 17 -11.73 18.30 -34.41
C SER A 17 -12.66 19.25 -33.68
N GLY A 18 -13.97 18.94 -33.74
CA GLY A 18 -14.99 19.66 -32.99
C GLY A 18 -14.55 19.72 -31.53
N ALA A 19 -14.21 20.92 -31.07
CA ALA A 19 -13.61 21.25 -29.78
C ALA A 19 -13.55 20.05 -28.83
N ILE A 20 -12.38 19.39 -28.79
CA ILE A 20 -12.10 18.40 -27.75
C ILE A 20 -12.10 19.20 -26.45
N ARG A 21 -13.27 19.34 -25.83
CA ARG A 21 -13.40 19.60 -24.41
C ARG A 21 -12.69 18.41 -23.79
N HIS A 22 -11.39 18.58 -23.53
CA HIS A 22 -10.68 17.81 -22.54
C HIS A 22 -11.45 18.06 -21.24
N LYS A 23 -12.51 17.28 -20.99
CA LYS A 23 -13.03 17.07 -19.65
C LYS A 23 -11.84 16.47 -18.92
N LYS A 24 -11.06 17.36 -18.27
CA LYS A 24 -10.05 16.99 -17.30
C LYS A 24 -10.82 16.15 -16.31
N LYS A 25 -10.71 14.81 -16.43
CA LYS A 25 -11.21 13.90 -15.40
C LYS A 25 -10.44 14.32 -14.17
N THR A 26 -11.07 15.11 -13.31
CA THR A 26 -10.55 15.34 -11.97
C THR A 26 -10.43 13.95 -11.37
N LYS A 27 -9.19 13.45 -11.29
CA LYS A 27 -8.90 12.27 -10.48
C LYS A 27 -9.30 12.72 -9.09
N ARG A 28 -10.49 12.35 -8.62
CA ARG A 28 -10.77 12.36 -7.18
C ARG A 28 -9.65 11.53 -6.59
N GLU A 29 -8.77 12.16 -5.83
CA GLU A 29 -7.75 11.44 -5.11
C GLU A 29 -8.46 10.38 -4.26
N ASN A 30 -8.18 9.12 -4.53
CA ASN A 30 -8.80 8.00 -3.84
C ASN A 30 -8.20 7.94 -2.42
N TYR A 31 -8.63 8.84 -1.53
CA TYR A 31 -8.30 8.77 -0.10
C TYR A 31 -8.72 7.41 0.51
N PHE A 32 -9.70 6.74 -0.10
CA PHE A 32 -10.12 5.38 0.24
C PHE A 32 -9.04 4.31 -0.02
N SER A 33 -8.17 4.54 -1.02
CA SER A 33 -7.02 3.66 -1.27
C SER A 33 -5.99 3.81 -0.15
N LEU A 34 -5.71 5.04 0.28
CA LEU A 34 -4.75 5.30 1.36
C LEU A 34 -5.21 4.69 2.69
N ALA A 35 -6.51 4.74 2.99
CA ALA A 35 -7.10 4.07 4.15
C ALA A 35 -6.89 2.54 4.11
N LYS A 36 -6.91 1.93 2.92
CA LYS A 36 -6.61 0.50 2.72
C LYS A 36 -5.16 0.17 3.08
N TYR A 37 -4.22 1.08 2.77
CA TYR A 37 -2.79 0.95 3.15
C TYR A 37 -2.50 1.34 4.61
N PHE A 38 -3.38 2.08 5.26
CA PHE A 38 -3.23 2.40 6.68
C PHE A 38 -3.34 1.14 7.56
N ASN A 39 -4.22 0.20 7.19
CA ASN A 39 -4.36 -1.09 7.87
C ASN A 39 -3.14 -2.01 7.67
N ILE A 40 -2.38 -1.85 6.58
CA ILE A 40 -1.14 -2.61 6.35
C ILE A 40 -0.12 -2.35 7.47
N GLY A 41 -0.05 -1.11 7.97
CA GLY A 41 0.78 -0.77 9.13
C GLY A 41 0.40 -1.61 10.36
N TYR A 42 -0.91 -1.78 10.62
CA TYR A 42 -1.39 -2.63 11.70
C TYR A 42 -0.97 -4.10 11.52
N TYR A 43 -1.14 -4.67 10.33
CA TYR A 43 -0.76 -6.07 10.06
C TYR A 43 0.74 -6.34 10.17
N LEU A 44 1.57 -5.32 9.90
CA LEU A 44 3.01 -5.42 9.98
C LEU A 44 3.54 -5.22 11.40
N VAL A 45 3.05 -4.17 12.09
CA VAL A 45 3.59 -3.71 13.37
C VAL A 45 3.06 -4.53 14.54
N THR A 46 1.79 -4.95 14.50
CA THR A 46 1.15 -5.72 15.57
C THR A 46 1.91 -7.01 15.93
N PRO A 47 2.25 -7.91 14.98
CA PRO A 47 2.99 -9.13 15.32
C PRO A 47 4.39 -8.84 15.87
N LEU A 48 5.05 -7.76 15.41
CA LEU A 48 6.37 -7.38 15.93
C LEU A 48 6.29 -6.90 17.38
N ILE A 49 5.33 -6.02 17.71
CA ILE A 49 5.10 -5.55 19.08
C ILE A 49 4.76 -6.71 20.00
N ILE A 50 3.84 -7.59 19.57
CA ILE A 50 3.45 -8.79 20.34
C ILE A 50 4.67 -9.68 20.58
N GLY A 51 5.46 -9.96 19.55
CA GLY A 51 6.67 -10.78 19.66
C GLY A 51 7.69 -10.21 20.64
N VAL A 52 7.93 -8.90 20.61
CA VAL A 52 8.82 -8.21 21.55
C VAL A 52 8.29 -8.29 22.98
N PHE A 53 7.00 -7.97 23.20
CA PHE A 53 6.39 -8.04 24.53
C PHE A 53 6.44 -9.45 25.11
N LEU A 54 6.12 -10.47 24.32
CA LEU A 54 6.23 -11.87 24.73
C LEU A 54 7.68 -12.26 25.02
N GLY A 55 8.63 -11.81 24.21
CA GLY A 55 10.05 -12.06 24.42
C GLY A 55 10.56 -11.47 25.74
N PHE A 56 10.17 -10.24 26.06
CA PHE A 56 10.48 -9.61 27.35
C PHE A 56 9.77 -10.28 28.52
N PHE A 57 8.50 -10.64 28.37
CA PHE A 57 7.75 -11.37 29.39
C PHE A 57 8.41 -12.70 29.72
N LEU A 58 8.74 -13.50 28.70
CA LEU A 58 9.42 -14.78 28.85
C LEU A 58 10.84 -14.61 29.43
N ARG A 59 11.59 -13.58 29.02
CA ARG A 59 12.87 -13.24 29.66
C ARG A 59 12.69 -12.92 31.14
N GLY A 60 11.64 -12.21 31.53
CA GLY A 60 11.35 -11.89 32.94
C GLY A 60 11.10 -13.14 33.78
N VAL A 61 10.39 -14.14 33.23
CA VAL A 61 10.06 -15.39 33.92
C VAL A 61 11.24 -16.36 33.98
N THR A 62 11.99 -16.49 32.88
CA THR A 62 13.02 -17.53 32.72
C THR A 62 14.45 -17.04 32.93
N ARG A 63 14.66 -15.71 32.94
CA ARG A 63 15.98 -15.03 32.91
C ARG A 63 16.89 -15.39 31.74
N ILE A 64 16.36 -16.04 30.70
CA ILE A 64 17.10 -16.38 29.49
C ILE A 64 17.03 -15.22 28.50
N GLU A 65 18.17 -14.64 28.15
CA GLU A 65 18.24 -13.46 27.28
C GLU A 65 17.80 -13.74 25.84
N GLY A 66 17.95 -15.00 25.40
CA GLY A 66 17.56 -15.45 24.06
C GLY A 66 16.06 -15.33 23.77
N PHE A 67 15.19 -15.23 24.78
CA PHE A 67 13.75 -15.08 24.54
C PHE A 67 13.36 -13.75 23.90
N VAL A 68 14.10 -12.67 24.16
CA VAL A 68 13.84 -11.38 23.50
C VAL A 68 14.16 -11.47 22.01
N VAL A 69 15.32 -12.06 21.68
CA VAL A 69 15.74 -12.28 20.30
C VAL A 69 14.77 -13.23 19.59
N GLY A 70 14.41 -14.34 20.24
CA GLY A 70 13.42 -15.29 19.71
C GLY A 70 12.04 -14.64 19.50
N GLY A 71 11.60 -13.78 20.41
CA GLY A 71 10.36 -13.01 20.29
C GLY A 71 10.37 -12.03 19.11
N ILE A 72 11.50 -11.33 18.88
CA ILE A 72 11.68 -10.47 17.70
C ILE A 72 11.62 -11.29 16.41
N ILE A 73 12.31 -12.45 16.37
CA ILE A 73 12.30 -13.33 15.20
C ILE A 73 10.88 -13.85 14.94
N ALA A 74 10.18 -14.33 15.97
CA ALA A 74 8.80 -14.80 15.85
C ALA A 74 7.86 -13.69 15.37
N GLY A 75 8.01 -12.48 15.92
CA GLY A 75 7.26 -11.30 15.48
C GLY A 75 7.53 -10.95 14.01
N ALA A 76 8.79 -10.98 13.58
CA ALA A 76 9.17 -10.73 12.20
C ALA A 76 8.61 -11.81 11.25
N VAL A 77 8.65 -13.09 11.62
CA VAL A 77 8.02 -14.16 10.84
C VAL A 77 6.51 -13.92 10.72
N GLY A 78 5.85 -13.49 11.80
CA GLY A 78 4.43 -13.12 11.79
C GLY A 78 4.13 -11.93 10.87
N THR A 79 5.00 -10.91 10.87
CA THR A 79 4.94 -9.77 9.93
C THR A 79 5.02 -10.25 8.48
N PHE A 80 5.99 -11.11 8.14
CA PHE A 80 6.12 -11.67 6.79
C PHE A 80 4.94 -12.55 6.39
N TYR A 81 4.41 -13.35 7.32
CA TYR A 81 3.23 -14.16 7.08
C TYR A 81 2.00 -13.30 6.76
N ASN A 82 1.75 -12.25 7.55
CA ASN A 82 0.66 -11.31 7.30
C ASN A 82 0.83 -10.57 5.96
N LEU A 83 2.05 -10.17 5.63
CA LEU A 83 2.33 -9.50 4.35
C LEU A 83 2.10 -10.43 3.15
N PHE A 84 2.51 -11.69 3.27
CA PHE A 84 2.27 -12.70 2.25
C PHE A 84 0.77 -12.97 2.07
N LYS A 85 0.02 -13.02 3.18
CA LYS A 85 -1.44 -13.14 3.16
C LYS A 85 -2.10 -11.97 2.45
N LEU A 86 -1.69 -10.74 2.75
CA LEU A 86 -2.20 -9.51 2.11
C LEU A 86 -1.92 -9.44 0.62
N THR A 87 -0.81 -10.03 0.15
CA THR A 87 -0.46 -10.07 -1.28
C THR A 87 -1.30 -11.08 -2.07
N LYS A 88 -1.93 -12.04 -1.38
CA LYS A 88 -2.77 -13.08 -1.99
C LYS A 88 -4.27 -12.74 -2.02
N GLU A 89 -4.67 -11.63 -1.41
CA GLU A 89 -6.01 -11.04 -1.53
C GLU A 89 -6.13 -10.19 -2.80
#